data_AF-A0AAX6LAA7-F1
#
_entry.id   AF-A0AAX6LAA7-F1
#
_cell.length_a   1.000
_cell.length_b   1.000
_cell.length_c   1.000
_cell.angle_alpha   90.00
_cell.angle_beta   90.00
_cell.angle_gamma   90.00
#
_symmetry.space_group_name_H-M   'P 1'
#
loop_
_entity.id
_entity.type
_entity.pdbx_description
1 polymer ?
#
loop_
_entity_poly.entity_id
_entity_poly.type
_entity_poly.pdbx_seq_one_letter_code
_entity_poly.pdbx_strand_id
1 'polypeptide(L)'
;MVPPIPVQATVEAQITRILASHTSLTYRALLLMFNIMRAQLFWDGNKRTAFLTANYLMSHAGVGLVYVTENQLTTFHQLLSAYYEAGAGSALTKLIQWTAENCIHGPSTLKS
;
A
#
# COMPACT_ATOMS: atom_id res chain seq x y z
N MET A 1 -6.87 1.25 -18.70
CA MET A 1 -5.62 0.81 -19.35
C MET A 1 -5.37 -0.64 -18.98
N VAL A 2 -4.90 -1.48 -19.90
CA VAL A 2 -4.52 -2.87 -19.57
C VAL A 2 -3.10 -2.85 -18.97
N PRO A 3 -2.87 -3.44 -17.78
CA PRO A 3 -1.53 -3.52 -17.20
C PRO A 3 -0.58 -4.33 -18.08
N PRO A 4 0.71 -3.99 -18.14
CA PRO A 4 1.69 -4.82 -18.82
C PRO A 4 1.83 -6.18 -18.11
N ILE A 5 2.23 -7.22 -18.87
CA ILE A 5 2.54 -8.53 -18.28
C ILE A 5 3.70 -8.35 -17.28
N PRO A 6 3.53 -8.78 -16.01
CA PRO A 6 4.59 -8.65 -15.02
C PRO A 6 5.83 -9.46 -15.39
N VAL A 7 6.99 -8.83 -15.28
CA VAL A 7 8.30 -9.50 -15.42
C VAL A 7 8.88 -9.67 -14.03
N GLN A 8 9.10 -10.92 -13.60
CA GLN A 8 9.51 -11.25 -12.23
C GLN A 8 10.74 -10.44 -11.77
N ALA A 9 11.82 -10.45 -12.53
CA ALA A 9 13.05 -9.73 -12.18
C ALA A 9 12.82 -8.21 -12.00
N THR A 10 11.97 -7.60 -12.82
CA THR A 10 11.62 -6.19 -12.72
C THR A 10 10.83 -5.89 -11.44
N VAL A 11 9.88 -6.76 -11.11
CA VAL A 11 9.05 -6.66 -9.91
C VAL A 11 9.92 -6.81 -8.66
N GLU A 12 10.78 -7.82 -8.60
CA GLU A 12 11.70 -8.05 -7.48
C GLU A 12 12.67 -6.88 -7.27
N ALA A 13 13.23 -6.34 -8.36
CA ALA A 13 14.09 -5.16 -8.29
C ALA A 13 13.33 -3.93 -7.78
N GLN A 14 12.06 -3.78 -8.14
CA GLN A 14 11.22 -2.68 -7.64
C GLN A 14 10.90 -2.83 -6.16
N ILE A 15 10.53 -4.02 -5.71
CA ILE A 15 10.29 -4.31 -4.28
C ILE A 15 11.55 -4.00 -3.47
N THR A 16 12.69 -4.53 -3.91
CA THR A 16 13.99 -4.32 -3.26
C THR A 16 14.32 -2.84 -3.15
N ARG A 17 14.14 -2.08 -4.22
CA ARG A 17 14.38 -0.62 -4.23
C ARG A 17 13.49 0.13 -3.25
N ILE A 18 12.19 -0.20 -3.20
CA ILE A 18 11.24 0.43 -2.28
C ILE A 18 11.64 0.16 -0.83
N LEU A 19 11.94 -1.11 -0.51
CA LEU A 19 12.31 -1.53 0.84
C LEU A 19 13.68 -0.99 1.27
N ALA A 20 14.62 -0.77 0.34
CA ALA A 20 15.92 -0.19 0.63
C ALA A 20 15.93 1.35 0.72
N SER A 21 14.83 2.03 0.36
CA SER A 21 14.79 3.50 0.38
C SER A 21 14.95 4.08 1.78
N HIS A 22 15.56 5.26 1.89
CA HIS A 22 15.80 5.96 3.16
C HIS A 22 14.57 6.76 3.61
N THR A 23 13.46 6.06 3.81
CA THR A 23 12.17 6.62 4.27
C THR A 23 11.60 5.76 5.41
N SER A 24 10.56 6.24 6.08
CA SER A 24 9.94 5.49 7.19
C SER A 24 9.42 4.13 6.71
N LEU A 25 9.43 3.14 7.61
CA LEU A 25 8.88 1.81 7.29
C LEU A 25 7.41 1.90 6.87
N THR A 26 6.62 2.74 7.53
CA THR A 26 5.23 3.01 7.18
C THR A 26 5.09 3.49 5.73
N TYR A 27 5.91 4.47 5.33
CA TYR A 27 5.89 4.99 3.96
C TYR A 27 6.26 3.89 2.95
N ARG A 28 7.31 3.12 3.22
CA ARG A 28 7.74 2.01 2.33
C ARG A 28 6.68 0.93 2.20
N ALA A 29 6.02 0.57 3.30
CA ALA A 29 4.95 -0.44 3.31
C ALA A 29 3.74 0.02 2.50
N LEU A 30 3.28 1.25 2.69
CA LEU A 30 2.16 1.82 1.92
C LEU A 30 2.54 2.04 0.45
N LEU A 31 3.76 2.51 0.17
CA LEU A 31 4.25 2.65 -1.19
C LEU A 31 4.24 1.29 -1.91
N LEU A 32 4.75 0.24 -1.25
CA LEU A 32 4.73 -1.11 -1.79
C LEU A 32 3.30 -1.62 -2.02
N MET A 33 2.39 -1.40 -1.05
CA MET A 33 0.98 -1.74 -1.16
C MET A 33 0.35 -1.18 -2.44
N PHE A 34 0.46 0.13 -2.66
CA PHE A 34 -0.15 0.76 -3.83
C PHE A 34 0.52 0.37 -5.14
N ASN A 35 1.85 0.14 -5.14
CA ASN A 35 2.52 -0.39 -6.32
C ASN A 35 2.03 -1.80 -6.69
N ILE A 36 1.84 -2.70 -5.71
CA ILE A 36 1.26 -4.04 -5.95
C ILE A 36 -0.16 -3.90 -6.51
N MET A 37 -0.99 -3.04 -5.92
CA MET A 37 -2.36 -2.80 -6.38
C MET A 37 -2.43 -2.30 -7.83
N ARG A 38 -1.46 -1.48 -8.26
CA ARG A 38 -1.42 -0.93 -9.63
C ARG A 38 -0.77 -1.88 -10.63
N ALA A 39 0.24 -2.64 -10.21
CA ALA A 39 0.98 -3.53 -11.09
C ALA A 39 0.14 -4.74 -11.55
N GLN A 40 -0.92 -5.10 -10.82
CA GLN A 40 -1.80 -6.24 -11.15
C GLN A 40 -0.99 -7.52 -11.41
N LEU A 41 -0.11 -7.87 -10.45
CA LEU A 41 0.87 -8.96 -10.57
C LEU A 41 0.24 -10.35 -10.75
N PHE A 42 -0.97 -10.53 -10.23
CA PHE A 42 -1.69 -11.80 -10.25
C PHE A 42 -3.00 -11.67 -11.04
N TRP A 43 -3.52 -12.82 -11.50
CA TRP A 43 -4.82 -12.91 -12.18
C TRP A 43 -5.97 -12.32 -11.35
N ASP A 44 -5.96 -12.59 -10.03
CA ASP A 44 -6.87 -12.00 -9.06
C ASP A 44 -6.14 -11.85 -7.71
N GLY A 45 -6.69 -11.05 -6.80
CA GLY A 45 -6.21 -10.96 -5.42
C GLY A 45 -5.13 -9.92 -5.20
N ASN A 46 -4.86 -9.05 -6.17
CA ASN A 46 -3.84 -8.00 -6.06
C ASN A 46 -4.06 -7.08 -4.84
N LYS A 47 -5.30 -6.64 -4.59
CA LYS A 47 -5.62 -5.81 -3.41
C LYS A 47 -5.37 -6.57 -2.10
N ARG A 48 -5.84 -7.83 -2.01
CA ARG A 48 -5.64 -8.69 -0.83
C ARG A 48 -4.16 -8.92 -0.55
N THR A 49 -3.38 -9.21 -1.59
CA THR A 49 -1.93 -9.39 -1.49
C THR A 49 -1.23 -8.10 -1.06
N ALA A 50 -1.65 -6.95 -1.60
CA ALA A 50 -1.10 -5.66 -1.21
C ALA A 50 -1.33 -5.35 0.27
N PHE A 51 -2.56 -5.52 0.77
CA PHE A 51 -2.89 -5.34 2.19
C PHE A 51 -2.11 -6.30 3.07
N LEU A 52 -2.04 -7.59 2.70
CA LEU A 52 -1.29 -8.60 3.43
C LEU A 52 0.20 -8.23 3.54
N THR A 53 0.81 -7.81 2.44
CA THR A 53 2.23 -7.41 2.41
C THR A 53 2.50 -6.20 3.31
N ALA A 54 1.69 -5.15 3.23
CA ALA A 54 1.86 -3.98 4.10
C ALA A 54 1.65 -4.32 5.57
N ASN A 55 0.59 -5.07 5.88
CA ASN A 55 0.27 -5.47 7.25
C ASN A 55 1.34 -6.38 7.86
N TYR A 56 1.92 -7.29 7.07
CA TYR A 56 3.05 -8.11 7.52
C TYR A 56 4.24 -7.24 7.93
N LEU A 57 4.65 -6.30 7.06
CA LEU A 57 5.79 -5.41 7.34
C LEU A 57 5.53 -4.50 8.54
N MET A 58 4.34 -3.89 8.61
CA MET A 58 3.98 -2.93 9.65
C MET A 58 3.78 -3.58 11.01
N SER A 59 3.18 -4.78 11.04
CA SER A 59 2.99 -5.55 12.28
C SER A 59 4.34 -5.98 12.86
N HIS A 60 5.25 -6.50 12.04
CA HIS A 60 6.59 -6.90 12.49
C HIS A 60 7.40 -5.75 13.08
N ALA A 61 7.13 -4.51 12.64
CA ALA A 61 7.80 -3.31 13.10
C ALA A 61 7.08 -2.60 14.26
N GLY A 62 5.98 -3.15 14.78
CA GLY A 62 5.19 -2.55 15.85
C GLY A 62 4.42 -1.28 15.46
N VAL A 63 4.28 -1.00 14.15
CA VAL A 63 3.58 0.20 13.65
C VAL A 63 2.05 0.04 13.75
N GLY A 64 1.55 -1.17 13.52
CA GLY A 64 0.12 -1.46 13.47
C GLY A 64 -0.32 -2.14 12.17
N LEU A 65 -1.62 -2.04 11.89
CA LEU A 65 -2.28 -2.65 10.74
C LEU A 65 -3.00 -1.57 9.93
N VAL A 66 -2.92 -1.69 8.60
CA VAL A 66 -3.78 -0.95 7.67
C VAL A 66 -5.15 -1.64 7.64
N TYR A 67 -6.19 -0.90 8.02
CA TYR A 67 -7.59 -1.32 7.99
C TYR A 67 -8.46 -0.16 7.50
N VAL A 68 -9.22 -0.39 6.43
CA VAL A 68 -10.11 0.61 5.83
C VAL A 68 -11.54 0.29 6.25
N THR A 69 -12.15 1.18 7.03
CA THR A 69 -13.54 1.04 7.48
C THR A 69 -14.55 1.36 6.37
N GLU A 70 -15.82 0.98 6.56
CA GLU A 70 -16.90 1.31 5.61
C GLU A 70 -17.01 2.82 5.33
N ASN A 71 -16.91 3.64 6.37
CA ASN A 71 -16.96 5.11 6.26
C ASN A 71 -15.77 5.69 5.48
N GLN A 72 -14.66 4.96 5.40
CA GLN A 72 -13.44 5.36 4.69
C GLN A 72 -13.39 4.84 3.25
N LEU A 73 -14.20 3.84 2.93
CA LEU A 73 -14.10 3.08 1.68
C LEU A 73 -14.29 3.96 0.44
N THR A 74 -15.27 4.88 0.48
CA THR A 74 -15.54 5.81 -0.62
C THR A 74 -14.34 6.70 -0.93
N THR A 75 -13.75 7.33 0.09
CA THR A 75 -12.58 8.20 -0.08
C THR A 75 -11.35 7.41 -0.50
N PHE A 76 -11.12 6.24 0.09
CA PHE A 76 -10.03 5.36 -0.30
C PHE A 76 -10.11 4.98 -1.79
N HIS A 77 -11.30 4.58 -2.26
CA HIS A 77 -11.51 4.24 -3.67
C HIS A 77 -11.32 5.43 -4.60
N GLN A 78 -11.79 6.62 -4.22
CA GLN A 78 -11.58 7.84 -5.02
C GLN A 78 -10.08 8.16 -5.18
N LEU A 79 -9.31 8.12 -4.09
CA LEU A 79 -7.87 8.36 -4.12
C LEU A 79 -7.12 7.27 -4.90
N LEU A 80 -7.54 6.01 -4.75
CA LEU A 80 -6.96 4.88 -5.48
C LEU A 80 -7.21 4.98 -6.99
N SER A 81 -8.43 5.35 -7.40
CA SER A 81 -8.77 5.58 -8.80
C SER A 81 -7.95 6.72 -9.40
N ALA A 82 -7.81 7.85 -8.68
CA ALA A 82 -6.96 8.96 -9.12
C ALA A 82 -5.50 8.54 -9.29
N TYR A 83 -4.99 7.67 -8.40
CA TYR A 83 -3.66 7.08 -8.55
C TYR A 83 -3.55 6.15 -9.76
N TYR A 84 -4.56 5.34 -10.05
CA TYR A 84 -4.55 4.49 -11.24
C TYR A 84 -4.51 5.28 -12.54
N GLU A 85 -5.22 6.41 -12.60
CA GLU A 85 -5.27 7.30 -13.76
C GLU A 85 -3.97 8.10 -13.93
N ALA A 86 -3.52 8.81 -12.90
CA ALA A 86 -2.37 9.72 -12.98
C ALA A 86 -1.02 9.01 -12.83
N GLY A 87 -0.99 7.92 -12.05
CA GLY A 87 0.24 7.21 -11.70
C GLY A 87 1.05 7.84 -10.59
N ALA A 88 2.38 7.68 -10.67
CA ALA A 88 3.30 8.17 -9.65
C ALA A 88 3.26 9.71 -9.55
N GLY A 89 3.72 10.26 -8.42
CA GLY A 89 3.71 11.71 -8.17
C GLY A 89 2.64 12.10 -7.14
N SER A 90 1.98 13.23 -7.37
CA SER A 90 1.11 13.86 -6.36
C SER A 90 -0.10 12.99 -5.97
N ALA A 91 -0.69 12.25 -6.91
CA ALA A 91 -1.81 11.34 -6.62
C ALA A 91 -1.41 10.23 -5.65
N LEU A 92 -0.26 9.59 -5.91
CA LEU A 92 0.30 8.56 -5.03
C LEU A 92 0.66 9.12 -3.65
N THR A 93 1.31 10.27 -3.60
CA THR A 93 1.69 10.91 -2.32
C THR A 93 0.45 11.21 -1.47
N LYS A 94 -0.61 11.77 -2.08
CA LYS A 94 -1.88 12.04 -1.40
C LYS A 94 -2.53 10.77 -0.86
N LEU A 95 -2.57 9.71 -1.67
CA LEU A 95 -3.13 8.42 -1.28
C LEU A 95 -2.36 7.79 -0.10
N ILE A 96 -1.02 7.83 -0.14
CA ILE A 96 -0.18 7.34 0.96
C ILE A 96 -0.43 8.14 2.23
N GLN A 97 -0.41 9.48 2.13
CA GLN A 97 -0.59 10.36 3.28
C GLN A 97 -1.96 10.13 3.94
N TRP A 98 -3.03 10.18 3.15
CA TRP A 98 -4.39 9.98 3.67
C TRP A 98 -4.55 8.60 4.31
N THR A 99 -3.99 7.55 3.71
CA THR A 99 -4.06 6.19 4.27
C THR A 99 -3.29 6.09 5.58
N ALA A 100 -2.13 6.74 5.68
CA ALA A 100 -1.34 6.75 6.90
C ALA A 100 -2.05 7.46 8.06
N GLU A 101 -2.74 8.56 7.77
CA GLU A 101 -3.44 9.38 8.77
C GLU A 101 -4.77 8.74 9.24
N ASN A 102 -5.45 7.99 8.37
CA ASN A 102 -6.83 7.57 8.62
C ASN A 102 -6.99 6.06 8.83
N CYS A 103 -6.12 5.23 8.26
CA CYS A 103 -6.37 3.78 8.16
C CYS A 103 -5.36 2.92 8.91
N ILE A 104 -4.41 3.51 9.65
CA ILE A 104 -3.45 2.75 10.46
C ILE A 104 -3.94 2.65 11.89
N HIS A 105 -4.13 1.41 12.34
CA HIS A 105 -4.52 1.10 13.71
C HIS A 105 -3.38 0.33 14.39
N GLY A 106 -2.81 0.93 15.44
CA GLY A 106 -1.74 0.31 16.22
C GLY A 106 -2.22 -0.94 16.99
N PRO A 107 -1.30 -1.77 17.49
CA PRO A 107 -1.70 -2.75 18.49
C PRO A 107 -2.31 -2.00 19.67
N SER A 108 -3.58 -2.28 19.96
CA SER A 108 -4.22 -1.81 21.18
C SER A 108 -3.37 -2.27 22.36
N THR A 109 -3.00 -1.33 23.23
CA THR A 109 -2.42 -1.70 24.53
C THR A 109 -3.50 -2.43 25.32
N LEU A 110 -3.16 -3.61 25.86
CA LEU A 110 -3.95 -4.25 26.91
C LEU A 110 -4.08 -3.23 28.05
N LYS A 111 -5.26 -2.65 28.21
CA LYS A 111 -5.60 -1.91 29.43
C LYS A 111 -5.87 -2.95 30.51
N SER A 112 -4.96 -3.08 31.46
CA SER A 112 -5.18 -3.77 32.75
C SER A 112 -6.10 -2.95 33.64
#